data_AF-A0A2S8BPA5-F1
#
_entry.id   AF-A0A2S8BPA5-F1
#
_cell.length_a   1.000
_cell.length_b   1.000
_cell.length_c   1.000
_cell.angle_alpha   90.00
_cell.angle_beta   90.00
_cell.angle_gamma   90.00
#
_symmetry.space_group_name_H-M   'P 1'
#
loop_
_entity.id
_entity.type
_entity.pdbx_description
1 polymer ?
#
loop_
_entity_poly.entity_id
_entity_poly.type
_entity_poly.pdbx_seq_one_letter_code
_entity_poly.pdbx_strand_id
1 'polypeptide(L)'
;MLKDSGGAEPTARRQAWVLIGDQRNFVLAVLLPFVFGALCRVLPGRDGLRPADPYGDNPNQAVPILVVLTVAAVVMGLALTIRDPLAERFVLWREQSVGLSASAHLAAKLLVYTVVALIQTAVLTVVAVPGDRAPTGGGAPILELYLAVAGTAVVSAMIGLALSALANYPLQLLVMFVLVILVSLVFCGGMAPITGRPGFEQVSWLVPARWGFAAAASSVDLRTIDLLAADDIEVTQATLSRDLEELGAVKLRGVDGGAGVYVIPEDGSPVRGVSGGTDRLCRLLGELLVSTDATGNLAVLRTPPGAADYLASAIDRAALPYVVGTIAGDDTIFVAAREPMTGAELAAALNDLQ
;
A
#
# COMPACT_ATOMS: atom_id res chain seq x y z
N MET A 1 -56.88 9.77 -6.22
CA MET A 1 -55.76 9.80 -5.27
C MET A 1 -55.48 8.36 -4.84
N LEU A 2 -54.80 7.62 -5.71
CA LEU A 2 -54.24 6.28 -5.53
C LEU A 2 -53.37 6.12 -6.79
N LYS A 3 -52.13 6.59 -6.70
CA LYS A 3 -51.19 6.60 -7.82
C LYS A 3 -50.35 5.34 -7.68
N ASP A 4 -50.50 4.45 -8.65
CA ASP A 4 -49.83 3.16 -8.75
C ASP A 4 -48.36 3.20 -8.34
N SER A 5 -48.06 2.51 -7.25
CA SER A 5 -46.71 2.10 -6.85
C SER A 5 -46.15 0.94 -7.69
N GLY A 6 -46.90 0.48 -8.72
CA GLY A 6 -46.56 -0.69 -9.55
C GLY A 6 -45.56 -0.45 -10.70
N GLY A 7 -45.06 0.78 -10.90
CA GLY A 7 -44.14 1.10 -12.00
C GLY A 7 -42.66 0.80 -11.73
N ALA A 8 -42.26 0.64 -10.46
CA ALA A 8 -40.86 0.44 -10.09
C ALA A 8 -40.39 -1.00 -10.37
N GLU A 9 -41.25 -1.98 -10.14
CA GLU A 9 -40.94 -3.41 -10.26
C GLU A 9 -40.60 -3.87 -11.69
N PRO A 10 -41.36 -3.48 -12.74
CA PRO A 10 -41.02 -3.82 -14.12
C PRO A 10 -39.70 -3.18 -14.58
N THR A 11 -39.43 -1.96 -14.10
CA THR A 11 -38.24 -1.16 -14.46
C THR A 11 -36.97 -1.73 -13.83
N ALA A 12 -37.03 -2.09 -12.54
CA ALA A 12 -35.94 -2.75 -11.85
C ALA A 12 -35.61 -4.11 -12.48
N ARG A 13 -36.64 -4.90 -12.81
CA ARG A 13 -36.47 -6.19 -13.50
C ARG A 13 -35.77 -6.00 -14.85
N ARG A 14 -36.19 -5.00 -15.64
CA ARG A 14 -35.57 -4.68 -16.94
C ARG A 14 -34.09 -4.32 -16.79
N GLN A 15 -33.73 -3.49 -15.81
CA GLN A 15 -32.34 -3.10 -15.58
C GLN A 15 -31.47 -4.28 -15.13
N ALA A 16 -32.00 -5.17 -14.28
CA ALA A 16 -31.31 -6.40 -13.90
C ALA A 16 -31.02 -7.29 -15.13
N TRP A 17 -31.98 -7.43 -16.04
CA TRP A 17 -31.79 -8.17 -17.29
C TRP A 17 -30.76 -7.54 -18.23
N VAL A 18 -30.66 -6.20 -18.29
CA VAL A 18 -29.63 -5.52 -19.09
C VAL A 18 -28.24 -5.75 -18.52
N LEU A 19 -28.10 -5.79 -17.19
CA LEU A 19 -26.83 -6.10 -16.54
C LEU A 19 -26.36 -7.53 -16.86
N ILE A 20 -27.28 -8.49 -16.87
CA ILE A 20 -27.01 -9.91 -17.14
C ILE A 20 -26.83 -10.18 -18.64
N GLY A 21 -27.52 -9.43 -19.49
CA GLY A 21 -27.63 -9.70 -20.93
C GLY A 21 -26.35 -9.53 -21.74
N ASP A 22 -25.36 -8.82 -21.21
CA ASP A 22 -24.05 -8.68 -21.86
C ASP A 22 -22.96 -9.33 -21.00
N GLN A 23 -22.72 -10.58 -21.39
CA GLN A 23 -21.93 -11.61 -20.74
C GLN A 23 -20.51 -11.15 -20.37
N ARG A 24 -19.87 -10.29 -21.17
CA ARG A 24 -18.48 -9.88 -20.93
C ARG A 24 -18.32 -9.02 -19.68
N ASN A 25 -19.19 -8.03 -19.48
CA ASN A 25 -19.11 -7.17 -18.29
C ASN A 25 -19.74 -7.82 -17.07
N PHE A 26 -20.75 -8.66 -17.25
CA PHE A 26 -21.25 -9.48 -16.16
C PHE A 26 -20.13 -10.36 -15.60
N VAL A 27 -19.38 -11.04 -16.48
CA VAL A 27 -18.20 -11.82 -16.08
C VAL A 27 -17.15 -10.93 -15.40
N LEU A 28 -16.84 -9.76 -15.96
CA LEU A 28 -15.87 -8.83 -15.35
C LEU A 28 -16.32 -8.37 -13.94
N ALA A 29 -17.60 -8.02 -13.77
CA ALA A 29 -18.17 -7.58 -12.51
C ALA A 29 -18.18 -8.71 -11.47
N VAL A 30 -18.45 -9.94 -11.88
CA VAL A 30 -18.38 -11.12 -11.00
C VAL A 30 -16.93 -11.39 -10.59
N LEU A 31 -15.97 -11.22 -11.50
CA LEU A 31 -14.56 -11.54 -11.28
C LEU A 31 -13.82 -10.49 -10.44
N LEU A 32 -14.21 -9.21 -10.51
CA LEU A 32 -13.58 -8.11 -9.79
C LEU A 32 -13.37 -8.34 -8.28
N PRO A 33 -14.40 -8.72 -7.48
CA PRO A 33 -14.23 -8.94 -6.05
C PRO A 33 -13.25 -10.08 -5.73
N PHE A 34 -13.16 -11.10 -6.59
CA PHE A 34 -12.16 -12.17 -6.43
C PHE A 34 -10.74 -11.68 -6.69
N VAL A 35 -10.54 -10.86 -7.73
CA VAL A 35 -9.23 -10.29 -8.05
C VAL A 35 -8.73 -9.41 -6.92
N PHE A 36 -9.56 -8.47 -6.45
CA PHE A 36 -9.18 -7.60 -5.34
C PHE A 36 -9.03 -8.36 -4.02
N GLY A 37 -9.88 -9.35 -3.75
CA GLY A 37 -9.74 -10.21 -2.57
C GLY A 37 -8.47 -11.08 -2.62
N ALA A 38 -8.07 -11.56 -3.80
CA ALA A 38 -6.80 -12.25 -4.00
C ALA A 38 -5.61 -11.29 -3.83
N LEU A 39 -5.72 -10.04 -4.30
CA LEU A 39 -4.69 -9.02 -4.13
C LEU A 39 -4.41 -8.75 -2.64
N CYS A 40 -5.44 -8.70 -1.79
CA CYS A 40 -5.25 -8.58 -0.34
C CYS A 40 -4.41 -9.73 0.25
N ARG A 41 -4.45 -10.94 -0.33
CA ARG A 41 -3.65 -12.08 0.11
C ARG A 41 -2.20 -12.07 -0.38
N VAL A 42 -1.92 -11.34 -1.45
CA VAL A 42 -0.55 -11.19 -1.97
C VAL A 42 0.26 -10.24 -1.09
N LEU A 43 -0.39 -9.39 -0.31
CA LEU A 43 0.27 -8.47 0.61
C LEU A 43 1.09 -9.24 1.67
N PRO A 44 2.36 -8.86 1.88
CA PRO A 44 3.26 -9.57 2.80
C PRO A 44 2.80 -9.45 4.25
N GLY A 45 2.98 -10.53 5.01
CA GLY A 45 2.58 -10.66 6.42
C GLY A 45 1.55 -11.77 6.63
N ARG A 46 1.45 -12.30 7.85
CA ARG A 46 0.59 -13.45 8.18
C ARG A 46 -0.66 -13.07 8.98
N ASP A 47 -0.62 -11.98 9.72
CA ASP A 47 -1.62 -11.63 10.73
C ASP A 47 -2.91 -11.02 10.13
N GLY A 48 -2.78 -10.39 8.96
CA GLY A 48 -3.91 -9.79 8.25
C GLY A 48 -4.48 -8.58 9.00
N LEU A 49 -5.71 -8.73 9.53
CA LEU A 49 -6.40 -7.72 10.34
C LEU A 49 -6.51 -8.13 11.83
N ARG A 50 -5.65 -9.05 12.29
CA ARG A 50 -5.52 -9.39 13.70
C ARG A 50 -4.47 -8.52 14.36
N PRO A 51 -4.47 -8.40 15.71
CA PRO A 51 -3.39 -7.77 16.44
C PRO A 51 -2.05 -8.28 15.95
N ALA A 52 -1.16 -7.35 15.56
CA ALA A 52 0.11 -7.69 14.97
C ALA A 52 0.98 -8.44 15.98
N ASP A 53 1.66 -9.50 15.53
CA ASP A 53 2.72 -10.11 16.33
C ASP A 53 3.94 -9.17 16.35
N PRO A 54 4.42 -8.72 17.54
CA PRO A 54 5.63 -7.91 17.65
C PRO A 54 6.87 -8.50 17.00
N TYR A 55 6.92 -9.83 16.88
CA TYR A 55 8.03 -10.55 16.25
C TYR A 55 7.66 -11.10 14.87
N GLY A 56 6.51 -10.69 14.33
CA GLY A 56 5.99 -11.11 13.04
C GLY A 56 6.69 -10.43 11.86
N ASP A 57 6.49 -11.00 10.67
CA ASP A 57 7.13 -10.57 9.43
C ASP A 57 6.76 -9.14 8.99
N ASN A 58 5.56 -8.66 9.35
CA ASN A 58 5.06 -7.33 8.94
C ASN A 58 3.95 -6.81 9.90
N PRO A 59 4.31 -6.12 10.99
CA PRO A 59 3.34 -5.65 11.96
C PRO A 59 2.38 -4.58 11.41
N ASN A 60 2.73 -3.89 10.33
CA ASN A 60 1.92 -2.83 9.74
C ASN A 60 1.03 -3.33 8.59
N GLN A 61 0.75 -4.64 8.52
CA GLN A 61 0.01 -5.26 7.42
C GLN A 61 -1.45 -4.81 7.30
N ALA A 62 -2.09 -4.39 8.40
CA ALA A 62 -3.51 -4.05 8.41
C ALA A 62 -3.83 -2.82 7.53
N VAL A 63 -2.99 -1.79 7.57
CA VAL A 63 -3.17 -0.54 6.79
C VAL A 63 -3.29 -0.80 5.27
N PRO A 64 -2.33 -1.47 4.60
CA PRO A 64 -2.43 -1.72 3.16
C PRO A 64 -3.62 -2.61 2.79
N ILE A 65 -4.02 -3.57 3.64
CA ILE A 65 -5.24 -4.37 3.41
C ILE A 65 -6.47 -3.46 3.38
N LEU A 66 -6.61 -2.56 4.35
CA LEU A 66 -7.74 -1.61 4.41
C LEU A 66 -7.74 -0.63 3.23
N VAL A 67 -6.56 -0.18 2.78
CA VAL A 67 -6.42 0.65 1.57
C VAL A 67 -6.93 -0.11 0.35
N VAL A 68 -6.46 -1.36 0.15
CA VAL A 68 -6.89 -2.18 -0.99
C VAL A 68 -8.40 -2.44 -0.95
N LEU A 69 -8.97 -2.78 0.21
CA LEU A 69 -10.41 -2.97 0.38
C LEU A 69 -11.21 -1.71 0.02
N THR A 70 -10.75 -0.55 0.50
CA THR A 70 -11.41 0.73 0.24
C THR A 70 -11.35 1.10 -1.24
N VAL A 71 -10.18 0.96 -1.87
CA VAL A 71 -10.00 1.26 -3.30
C VAL A 71 -10.78 0.26 -4.16
N ALA A 72 -10.80 -1.02 -3.79
CA ALA A 72 -11.61 -2.04 -4.46
C ALA A 72 -13.10 -1.68 -4.41
N ALA A 73 -13.61 -1.22 -3.27
CA ALA A 73 -15.00 -0.74 -3.15
C ALA A 73 -15.30 0.40 -4.12
N VAL A 74 -14.40 1.39 -4.22
CA VAL A 74 -14.54 2.51 -5.17
C VAL A 74 -14.56 2.02 -6.61
N VAL A 75 -13.60 1.17 -6.99
CA VAL A 75 -13.48 0.63 -8.36
C VAL A 75 -14.71 -0.19 -8.72
N MET A 76 -15.16 -1.09 -7.83
CA MET A 76 -16.38 -1.89 -8.05
C MET A 76 -17.62 -1.01 -8.22
N GLY A 77 -17.80 -0.02 -7.34
CA GLY A 77 -18.93 0.91 -7.42
C GLY A 77 -18.96 1.69 -8.73
N LEU A 78 -17.82 2.24 -9.16
CA LEU A 78 -17.71 2.94 -10.45
C LEU A 78 -17.93 1.98 -11.64
N ALA A 79 -17.40 0.76 -11.57
CA ALA A 79 -17.51 -0.23 -12.64
C ALA A 79 -18.96 -0.61 -12.96
N LEU A 80 -19.85 -0.63 -11.97
CA LEU A 80 -21.30 -0.87 -12.18
C LEU A 80 -21.95 0.18 -13.07
N THR A 81 -21.38 1.38 -13.15
CA THR A 81 -21.96 2.51 -13.90
C THR A 81 -21.35 2.72 -15.28
N ILE A 82 -20.30 1.98 -15.65
CA ILE A 82 -19.61 2.10 -16.96
C ILE A 82 -20.57 1.89 -18.13
N ARG A 83 -21.62 1.08 -17.93
CA ARG A 83 -22.63 0.73 -18.95
C ARG A 83 -23.87 1.61 -18.96
N ASP A 84 -23.81 2.71 -18.24
CA ASP A 84 -24.78 3.78 -18.34
C ASP A 84 -24.51 4.85 -19.43
N PRO A 85 -23.72 4.63 -20.52
CA PRO A 85 -23.39 5.74 -21.37
C PRO A 85 -24.50 5.95 -22.39
N LEU A 86 -25.27 7.03 -22.15
CA LEU A 86 -25.82 7.95 -23.15
C LEU A 86 -27.01 7.45 -24.00
N ALA A 87 -27.06 6.17 -24.38
CA ALA A 87 -28.15 5.63 -25.18
C ALA A 87 -29.49 5.62 -24.41
N GLU A 88 -29.45 5.44 -23.09
CA GLU A 88 -30.64 5.50 -22.24
C GLU A 88 -31.25 6.90 -22.15
N ARG A 89 -30.49 7.97 -22.40
CA ARG A 89 -31.04 9.34 -22.38
C ARG A 89 -32.16 9.50 -23.39
N PHE A 90 -31.99 8.93 -24.59
CA PHE A 90 -33.02 8.98 -25.63
C PHE A 90 -34.26 8.15 -25.27
N VAL A 91 -34.07 7.03 -24.56
CA VAL A 91 -35.19 6.21 -24.05
C VAL A 91 -35.93 6.94 -22.94
N LEU A 92 -35.20 7.60 -22.02
CA LEU A 92 -35.76 8.30 -20.88
C LEU A 92 -36.58 9.52 -21.30
N TRP A 93 -36.13 10.28 -22.30
CA TRP A 93 -36.91 11.38 -22.89
C TRP A 93 -38.20 10.88 -23.57
N ARG A 94 -38.16 9.68 -24.17
CA ARG A 94 -39.33 9.05 -24.79
C ARG A 94 -40.28 8.41 -23.77
N GLU A 95 -39.79 7.92 -22.65
CA GLU A 95 -40.62 7.38 -21.56
C GLU A 95 -41.22 8.49 -20.69
N GLN A 96 -40.51 9.61 -20.52
CA GLN A 96 -41.05 10.82 -19.87
C GLN A 96 -42.20 11.46 -20.64
N SER A 97 -42.19 11.40 -21.98
CA SER A 97 -43.30 11.91 -22.79
C SER A 97 -44.58 11.07 -22.66
N VAL A 98 -44.48 9.86 -22.10
CA VAL A 98 -45.60 8.95 -21.78
C VAL A 98 -46.00 9.02 -20.29
N GLY A 99 -45.33 9.88 -19.49
CA GLY A 99 -45.72 10.19 -18.11
C GLY A 99 -45.02 9.36 -17.01
N LEU A 100 -43.98 8.59 -17.34
CA LEU A 100 -43.14 7.92 -16.34
C LEU A 100 -42.24 8.92 -15.60
N SER A 101 -42.14 8.82 -14.27
CA SER A 101 -41.35 9.78 -13.48
C SER A 101 -39.85 9.50 -13.59
N ALA A 102 -39.06 10.56 -13.83
CA ALA A 102 -37.60 10.49 -13.86
C ALA A 102 -37.00 9.92 -12.56
N SER A 103 -37.62 10.29 -11.43
CA SER A 103 -37.22 9.87 -10.09
C SER A 103 -37.42 8.38 -9.85
N ALA A 104 -38.47 7.76 -10.39
CA ALA A 104 -38.71 6.33 -10.25
C ALA A 104 -37.68 5.50 -11.01
N HIS A 105 -37.26 5.97 -12.19
CA HIS A 105 -36.22 5.30 -12.97
C HIS A 105 -34.85 5.40 -12.30
N LEU A 106 -34.48 6.58 -11.79
CA LEU A 106 -33.24 6.76 -11.02
C LEU A 106 -33.24 5.94 -9.73
N ALA A 107 -34.37 5.89 -9.01
CA ALA A 107 -34.50 5.09 -7.80
C ALA A 107 -34.37 3.58 -8.08
N ALA A 108 -34.97 3.09 -9.17
CA ALA A 108 -34.81 1.69 -9.60
C ALA A 108 -33.35 1.37 -9.92
N LYS A 109 -32.64 2.27 -10.63
CA LYS A 109 -31.22 2.10 -10.96
C LYS A 109 -30.33 2.09 -9.73
N LEU A 110 -30.57 3.03 -8.82
CA LEU A 110 -29.86 3.09 -7.56
C LEU A 110 -30.07 1.79 -6.77
N LEU A 111 -31.31 1.29 -6.67
CA LEU A 111 -31.62 0.05 -5.96
C LEU A 111 -30.86 -1.14 -6.56
N VAL A 112 -30.90 -1.31 -7.88
CA VAL A 112 -30.19 -2.40 -8.56
C VAL A 112 -28.68 -2.31 -8.30
N TYR A 113 -28.07 -1.14 -8.44
CA TYR A 113 -26.65 -0.95 -8.18
C TYR A 113 -26.30 -1.18 -6.71
N THR A 114 -27.14 -0.75 -5.76
CA THR A 114 -26.96 -1.03 -4.34
C THR A 114 -26.97 -2.53 -4.07
N VAL A 115 -27.93 -3.28 -4.60
CA VAL A 115 -28.00 -4.74 -4.41
C VAL A 115 -26.76 -5.43 -4.97
N VAL A 116 -26.32 -5.06 -6.18
CA VAL A 116 -25.12 -5.66 -6.78
C VAL A 116 -23.86 -5.28 -5.99
N ALA A 117 -23.73 -4.03 -5.56
CA ALA A 117 -22.61 -3.58 -4.73
C ALA A 117 -22.55 -4.32 -3.39
N LEU A 118 -23.70 -4.55 -2.74
CA LEU A 118 -23.79 -5.33 -1.50
C LEU A 118 -23.31 -6.78 -1.70
N ILE A 119 -23.66 -7.40 -2.82
CA ILE A 119 -23.23 -8.76 -3.15
C ILE A 119 -21.73 -8.79 -3.46
N GLN A 120 -21.23 -7.89 -4.33
CA GLN A 120 -19.82 -7.83 -4.69
C GLN A 120 -18.92 -7.56 -3.47
N THR A 121 -19.32 -6.64 -2.61
CA THR A 121 -18.56 -6.33 -1.40
C THR A 121 -18.61 -7.45 -0.37
N ALA A 122 -19.71 -8.21 -0.28
CA ALA A 122 -19.75 -9.41 0.56
C ALA A 122 -18.75 -10.47 0.07
N VAL A 123 -18.71 -10.72 -1.24
CA VAL A 123 -17.71 -11.62 -1.85
C VAL A 123 -16.30 -11.09 -1.60
N LEU A 124 -16.06 -9.79 -1.81
CA LEU A 124 -14.76 -9.17 -1.54
C LEU A 124 -14.33 -9.37 -0.09
N THR A 125 -15.18 -9.10 0.89
CA THR A 125 -14.84 -9.24 2.32
C THR A 125 -14.51 -10.69 2.67
N VAL A 126 -15.32 -11.66 2.22
CA VAL A 126 -15.07 -13.09 2.46
C VAL A 126 -13.78 -13.55 1.81
N VAL A 127 -13.50 -13.09 0.59
CA VAL A 127 -12.27 -13.46 -0.12
C VAL A 127 -11.07 -12.71 0.44
N ALA A 128 -11.15 -11.44 0.81
CA ALA A 128 -10.00 -10.70 1.31
C ALA A 128 -9.60 -11.11 2.74
N VAL A 129 -10.60 -11.43 3.58
CA VAL A 129 -10.42 -11.62 5.02
C VAL A 129 -10.99 -12.99 5.44
N PRO A 130 -10.28 -14.08 5.14
CA PRO A 130 -10.63 -15.40 5.68
C PRO A 130 -10.49 -15.43 7.21
N GLY A 131 -11.18 -16.36 7.89
CA GLY A 131 -11.33 -16.36 9.36
C GLY A 131 -10.03 -16.40 10.18
N ASP A 132 -8.93 -16.85 9.59
CA ASP A 132 -7.57 -16.82 10.15
C ASP A 132 -6.92 -15.44 10.12
N ARG A 133 -7.43 -14.51 9.31
CA ARG A 133 -6.97 -13.13 9.14
C ARG A 133 -8.02 -12.10 9.55
N ALA A 134 -9.15 -12.57 10.10
CA ALA A 134 -10.28 -11.74 10.43
C ALA A 134 -10.06 -10.88 11.68
N PRO A 135 -10.60 -9.65 11.69
CA PRO A 135 -10.55 -8.78 12.85
C PRO A 135 -11.24 -9.44 14.05
N THR A 136 -10.64 -9.26 15.22
CA THR A 136 -11.07 -9.90 16.48
C THR A 136 -11.60 -8.92 17.53
N GLY A 137 -11.36 -7.61 17.36
CA GLY A 137 -11.89 -6.56 18.23
C GLY A 137 -13.35 -6.21 17.92
N GLY A 138 -14.08 -5.61 18.85
CA GLY A 138 -15.47 -5.15 18.63
C GLY A 138 -16.57 -6.22 18.76
N GLY A 139 -17.82 -5.81 18.55
CA GLY A 139 -18.99 -6.69 18.71
C GLY A 139 -19.20 -7.63 17.52
N ALA A 140 -19.25 -7.07 16.30
CA ALA A 140 -19.39 -7.81 15.06
C ALA A 140 -18.44 -7.27 13.97
N PRO A 141 -17.11 -7.38 14.16
CA PRO A 141 -16.14 -6.63 13.35
C PRO A 141 -16.16 -6.97 11.87
N ILE A 142 -16.44 -8.23 11.51
CA ILE A 142 -16.57 -8.64 10.10
C ILE A 142 -17.79 -7.96 9.47
N LEU A 143 -18.91 -7.86 10.20
CA LEU A 143 -20.11 -7.21 9.72
C LEU A 143 -19.90 -5.69 9.61
N GLU A 144 -19.26 -5.08 10.60
CA GLU A 144 -18.95 -3.65 10.59
C GLU A 144 -18.00 -3.28 9.44
N LEU A 145 -16.94 -4.07 9.23
CA LEU A 145 -16.02 -3.93 8.10
C LEU A 145 -16.75 -4.10 6.77
N TYR A 146 -17.61 -5.12 6.65
CA TYR A 146 -18.45 -5.33 5.47
C TYR A 146 -19.32 -4.10 5.18
N LEU A 147 -20.01 -3.57 6.20
CA LEU A 147 -20.89 -2.41 6.04
C LEU A 147 -20.11 -1.15 5.64
N ALA A 148 -18.90 -0.95 6.17
CA ALA A 148 -18.02 0.16 5.77
C ALA A 148 -17.61 0.07 4.28
N VAL A 149 -17.17 -1.11 3.84
CA VAL A 149 -16.78 -1.38 2.45
C VAL A 149 -17.99 -1.28 1.52
N ALA A 150 -19.13 -1.84 1.91
CA ALA A 150 -20.39 -1.76 1.18
C ALA A 150 -20.88 -0.32 0.99
N GLY A 151 -20.93 0.47 2.07
CA GLY A 151 -21.33 1.88 2.03
C GLY A 151 -20.44 2.68 1.08
N THR A 152 -19.13 2.43 1.11
CA THR A 152 -18.16 3.07 0.20
C THR A 152 -18.47 2.74 -1.25
N ALA A 153 -18.70 1.46 -1.58
CA ALA A 153 -19.02 1.03 -2.93
C ALA A 153 -20.33 1.63 -3.46
N VAL A 154 -21.37 1.71 -2.61
CA VAL A 154 -22.66 2.30 -2.96
C VAL A 154 -22.52 3.79 -3.25
N VAL A 155 -21.82 4.55 -2.41
CA VAL A 155 -21.58 5.98 -2.64
C VAL A 155 -20.73 6.19 -3.90
N SER A 156 -19.73 5.35 -4.15
CA SER A 156 -18.96 5.41 -5.39
C SER A 156 -19.79 5.10 -6.63
N ALA A 157 -20.75 4.18 -6.55
CA ALA A 157 -21.72 3.95 -7.63
C ALA A 157 -22.63 5.17 -7.86
N MET A 158 -23.06 5.86 -6.79
CA MET A 158 -23.81 7.12 -6.92
C MET A 158 -22.99 8.22 -7.62
N ILE A 159 -21.70 8.33 -7.30
CA ILE A 159 -20.78 9.24 -7.99
C ILE A 159 -20.63 8.83 -9.45
N GLY A 160 -20.45 7.54 -9.74
CA GLY A 160 -20.37 7.03 -11.11
C GLY A 160 -21.61 7.41 -11.94
N LEU A 161 -22.80 7.29 -11.35
CA LEU A 161 -24.06 7.70 -11.95
C LEU A 161 -24.17 9.23 -12.14
N ALA A 162 -23.67 10.02 -11.19
CA ALA A 162 -23.62 11.47 -11.34
C ALA A 162 -22.66 11.91 -12.47
N LEU A 163 -21.51 11.25 -12.58
CA LEU A 163 -20.52 11.52 -13.64
C LEU A 163 -21.01 11.06 -15.02
N SER A 164 -21.79 9.97 -15.09
CA SER A 164 -22.39 9.53 -16.36
C SER A 164 -23.39 10.55 -16.93
N ALA A 165 -24.00 11.39 -16.08
CA ALA A 165 -24.82 12.52 -16.50
C ALA A 165 -23.99 13.68 -17.11
N LEU A 166 -22.73 13.84 -16.70
CA LEU A 166 -21.84 14.89 -17.19
C LEU A 166 -21.05 14.48 -18.45
N ALA A 167 -20.78 13.19 -18.61
CA ALA A 167 -20.04 12.69 -19.75
C ALA A 167 -20.85 12.82 -21.05
N ASN A 168 -20.19 13.20 -22.15
CA ASN A 168 -20.78 13.23 -23.49
C ASN A 168 -20.39 12.02 -24.35
N TYR A 169 -19.31 11.33 -23.97
CA TYR A 169 -18.79 10.16 -24.66
C TYR A 169 -18.36 9.07 -23.66
N PRO A 170 -18.46 7.77 -24.00
CA PRO A 170 -18.05 6.69 -23.11
C PRO A 170 -16.58 6.78 -22.67
N LEU A 171 -15.69 7.19 -23.58
CA LEU A 171 -14.26 7.35 -23.28
C LEU A 171 -14.02 8.44 -22.22
N GLN A 172 -14.78 9.53 -22.26
CA GLN A 172 -14.70 10.62 -21.27
C GLN A 172 -15.07 10.11 -19.87
N LEU A 173 -16.12 9.28 -19.78
CA LEU A 173 -16.55 8.68 -18.51
C LEU A 173 -15.45 7.80 -17.91
N LEU A 174 -14.77 7.00 -18.72
CA LEU A 174 -13.64 6.17 -18.28
C LEU A 174 -12.50 7.02 -17.70
N VAL A 175 -12.14 8.12 -18.37
CA VAL A 175 -11.09 9.04 -17.88
C VAL A 175 -11.50 9.68 -16.55
N MET A 176 -12.76 10.09 -16.42
CA MET A 176 -13.30 10.63 -15.16
C MET A 176 -13.25 9.60 -14.03
N PHE A 177 -13.55 8.33 -14.30
CA PHE A 177 -13.46 7.26 -13.29
C PHE A 177 -12.03 7.01 -12.85
N VAL A 178 -11.07 6.98 -13.78
CA VAL A 178 -9.65 6.85 -13.44
C VAL A 178 -9.24 8.00 -12.52
N LEU A 179 -9.65 9.24 -12.81
CA LEU A 179 -9.36 10.39 -11.94
C LEU A 179 -9.96 10.21 -10.53
N VAL A 180 -11.21 9.76 -10.42
CA VAL A 180 -11.84 9.49 -9.11
C VAL A 180 -11.08 8.41 -8.35
N ILE A 181 -10.61 7.35 -9.03
CA ILE A 181 -9.83 6.28 -8.42
C ILE A 181 -8.49 6.81 -7.92
N LEU A 182 -7.77 7.60 -8.72
CA LEU A 182 -6.49 8.20 -8.35
C LEU A 182 -6.64 9.14 -7.15
N VAL A 183 -7.65 10.02 -7.18
CA VAL A 183 -7.97 10.91 -6.05
C VAL A 183 -8.32 10.08 -4.81
N SER A 184 -9.13 9.04 -4.95
CA SER A 184 -9.53 8.17 -3.84
C SER A 184 -8.33 7.45 -3.21
N LEU A 185 -7.40 6.95 -4.02
CA LEU A 185 -6.19 6.29 -3.56
C LEU A 185 -5.31 7.23 -2.72
N VAL A 186 -5.10 8.46 -3.20
CA VAL A 186 -4.26 9.46 -2.52
C VAL A 186 -4.95 9.99 -1.26
N PHE A 187 -6.25 10.30 -1.34
CA PHE A 187 -6.98 11.00 -0.29
C PHE A 187 -7.73 10.10 0.69
N CYS A 188 -7.63 8.76 0.59
CA CYS A 188 -8.19 7.86 1.61
C CYS A 188 -7.50 8.01 2.99
N GLY A 189 -6.21 8.39 2.97
CA GLY A 189 -5.39 8.64 4.16
C GLY A 189 -4.70 7.41 4.76
N GLY A 190 -4.71 6.27 4.07
CA GLY A 190 -3.93 5.09 4.48
C GLY A 190 -2.48 5.06 3.96
N MET A 191 -2.17 5.77 2.87
CA MET A 191 -0.79 5.82 2.33
C MET A 191 0.02 7.03 2.82
N ALA A 192 -0.66 8.14 3.13
CA ALA A 192 -0.04 9.35 3.61
C ALA A 192 -0.97 10.04 4.62
N PRO A 193 -0.44 10.59 5.73
CA PRO A 193 -1.23 11.37 6.66
C PRO A 193 -1.67 12.68 5.98
N ILE A 194 -2.98 12.90 5.95
CA ILE A 194 -3.60 14.09 5.36
C ILE A 194 -3.99 15.10 6.47
N THR A 195 -4.19 14.60 7.69
CA THR A 195 -4.59 15.40 8.86
C THR A 195 -3.55 16.48 9.17
N GLY A 196 -4.01 17.70 9.47
CA GLY A 196 -3.13 18.81 9.84
C GLY A 196 -2.48 19.52 8.64
N ARG A 197 -2.87 19.18 7.40
CA ARG A 197 -2.43 19.86 6.18
C ARG A 197 -3.55 20.74 5.62
N PRO A 198 -3.54 22.06 5.86
CA PRO A 198 -4.61 22.94 5.39
C PRO A 198 -4.68 22.90 3.85
N GLY A 199 -5.90 22.90 3.32
CA GLY A 199 -6.22 22.69 1.91
C GLY A 199 -6.46 21.22 1.57
N PHE A 200 -5.48 20.35 1.79
CA PHE A 200 -5.57 18.92 1.46
C PHE A 200 -6.61 18.18 2.32
N GLU A 201 -6.71 18.55 3.59
CA GLU A 201 -7.69 17.97 4.50
C GLU A 201 -9.14 18.24 4.05
N GLN A 202 -9.44 19.48 3.66
CA GLN A 202 -10.78 19.88 3.21
C GLN A 202 -11.18 19.17 1.92
N VAL A 203 -10.23 18.99 0.99
CA VAL A 203 -10.47 18.22 -0.25
C VAL A 203 -10.80 16.76 0.09
N SER A 204 -10.13 16.17 1.08
CA SER A 204 -10.37 14.79 1.49
C SER A 204 -11.79 14.54 2.03
N TRP A 205 -12.47 15.56 2.57
CA TRP A 205 -13.84 15.43 3.09
C TRP A 205 -14.86 15.07 2.00
N LEU A 206 -14.57 15.42 0.74
CA LEU A 206 -15.42 15.12 -0.40
C LEU A 206 -15.17 13.72 -1.00
N VAL A 207 -14.11 13.04 -0.56
CA VAL A 207 -13.67 11.77 -1.13
C VAL A 207 -14.30 10.63 -0.31
N PRO A 208 -15.21 9.81 -0.87
CA PRO A 208 -15.86 8.74 -0.11
C PRO A 208 -14.88 7.73 0.48
N ALA A 209 -13.77 7.48 -0.23
CA ALA A 209 -12.71 6.60 0.24
C ALA A 209 -12.09 7.07 1.57
N ARG A 210 -12.11 8.37 1.89
CA ARG A 210 -11.64 8.89 3.17
C ARG A 210 -12.50 8.40 4.33
N TRP A 211 -13.81 8.54 4.19
CA TRP A 211 -14.80 8.08 5.18
C TRP A 211 -14.87 6.56 5.24
N GLY A 212 -14.80 5.90 4.08
CA GLY A 212 -14.77 4.44 3.97
C GLY A 212 -13.56 3.82 4.68
N PHE A 213 -12.37 4.37 4.44
CA PHE A 213 -11.15 3.95 5.12
C PHE A 213 -11.23 4.20 6.63
N ALA A 214 -11.70 5.37 7.06
CA ALA A 214 -11.85 5.67 8.48
C ALA A 214 -12.85 4.75 9.19
N ALA A 215 -13.98 4.45 8.55
CA ALA A 215 -14.97 3.51 9.07
C ALA A 215 -14.41 2.09 9.17
N ALA A 216 -13.70 1.63 8.13
CA ALA A 216 -13.05 0.32 8.14
C ALA A 216 -11.94 0.22 9.19
N ALA A 217 -11.11 1.25 9.32
CA ALA A 217 -10.07 1.34 10.35
C ALA A 217 -10.64 1.34 11.77
N SER A 218 -11.77 2.04 11.98
CA SER A 218 -12.49 2.04 13.25
C SER A 218 -13.09 0.67 13.57
N SER A 219 -13.72 0.01 12.58
CA SER A 219 -14.35 -1.31 12.78
C SER A 219 -13.37 -2.43 13.16
N VAL A 220 -12.12 -2.29 12.73
CA VAL A 220 -11.04 -3.23 13.01
C VAL A 220 -10.25 -2.81 14.25
N ASP A 221 -10.51 -1.61 14.79
CA ASP A 221 -9.71 -0.97 15.83
C ASP A 221 -8.21 -0.92 15.47
N LEU A 222 -7.92 -0.31 14.31
CA LEU A 222 -6.59 -0.25 13.71
C LEU A 222 -5.51 0.27 14.68
N ARG A 223 -5.88 1.17 15.61
CA ARG A 223 -4.96 1.72 16.62
C ARG A 223 -4.46 0.65 17.59
N THR A 224 -5.28 -0.35 17.93
CA THR A 224 -4.88 -1.42 18.85
C THR A 224 -4.10 -2.53 18.16
N ILE A 225 -4.26 -2.66 16.85
CA ILE A 225 -3.60 -3.72 16.05
C ILE A 225 -2.21 -3.30 15.60
N ASP A 226 -2.01 -2.01 15.32
CA ASP A 226 -0.70 -1.45 15.00
C ASP A 226 0.06 -1.14 16.30
N LEU A 227 1.19 -1.80 16.49
CA LEU A 227 1.97 -1.80 17.74
C LEU A 227 2.42 -0.40 18.16
N LEU A 228 2.80 0.45 17.21
CA LEU A 228 3.27 1.80 17.51
C LEU A 228 2.09 2.73 17.80
N ALA A 229 1.00 2.58 17.06
CA ALA A 229 -0.22 3.34 17.34
C ALA A 229 -0.89 2.93 18.66
N ALA A 230 -0.67 1.71 19.14
CA ALA A 230 -1.12 1.28 20.47
C ALA A 230 -0.42 2.06 21.60
N ASP A 231 0.82 2.49 21.38
CA ASP A 231 1.60 3.35 22.27
C ASP A 231 1.41 4.86 21.98
N ASP A 232 0.39 5.22 21.18
CA ASP A 232 0.09 6.59 20.72
C ASP A 232 1.23 7.24 19.89
N ILE A 233 2.07 6.41 19.26
CA ILE A 233 3.17 6.82 18.39
C ILE A 233 2.70 6.80 16.94
N GLU A 234 2.37 7.97 16.39
CA GLU A 234 2.03 8.12 14.97
C GLU A 234 3.30 8.17 14.10
N VAL A 235 3.52 7.16 13.27
CA VAL A 235 4.63 7.12 12.32
C VAL A 235 4.15 6.81 10.91
N THR A 236 4.87 7.34 9.92
CA THR A 236 4.74 6.87 8.53
C THR A 236 5.82 5.86 8.23
N GLN A 237 5.66 5.06 7.17
CA GLN A 237 6.73 4.15 6.73
C GLN A 237 8.04 4.89 6.42
N ALA A 238 7.95 6.12 5.90
CA ALA A 238 9.13 6.94 5.62
C ALA A 238 9.82 7.41 6.92
N THR A 239 9.04 7.85 7.91
CA THR A 239 9.57 8.26 9.22
C THR A 239 10.19 7.07 9.93
N LEU A 240 9.46 5.95 10.03
CA LEU A 240 9.95 4.74 10.68
C LEU A 240 11.22 4.19 10.01
N SER A 241 11.29 4.21 8.67
CA SER A 241 12.50 3.78 7.95
C SER A 241 13.70 4.66 8.26
N ARG A 242 13.49 5.98 8.36
CA ARG A 242 14.55 6.94 8.69
C ARG A 242 14.97 6.80 10.15
N ASP A 243 14.02 6.67 11.07
CA ASP A 243 14.30 6.50 12.50
C ASP A 243 15.08 5.19 12.75
N LEU A 244 14.72 4.10 12.06
CA LEU A 244 15.49 2.85 12.10
C LEU A 244 16.91 3.02 11.55
N GLU A 245 17.09 3.80 10.49
CA GLU A 245 18.41 4.10 9.94
C GLU A 245 19.24 4.97 10.91
N GLU A 246 18.62 5.96 11.55
CA GLU A 246 19.24 6.84 12.57
C GLU A 246 19.62 6.05 13.84
N LEU A 247 18.81 5.05 14.22
CA LEU A 247 19.11 4.11 15.31
C LEU A 247 20.20 3.09 14.95
N GLY A 248 20.69 3.08 13.71
CA GLY A 248 21.69 2.12 13.24
C GLY A 248 21.13 0.69 13.09
N ALA A 249 19.81 0.54 12.96
CA ALA A 249 19.17 -0.75 12.80
C ALA A 249 19.53 -1.36 11.44
N VAL A 250 20.06 -2.59 11.45
CA VAL A 250 20.42 -3.32 10.24
C VAL A 250 19.36 -4.36 9.95
N LYS A 251 18.86 -4.39 8.71
CA LYS A 251 17.89 -5.40 8.27
C LYS A 251 18.61 -6.71 7.97
N LEU A 252 18.51 -7.67 8.88
CA LEU A 252 18.96 -9.05 8.67
C LEU A 252 17.92 -9.81 7.87
N ARG A 253 18.30 -10.41 6.75
CA ARG A 253 17.45 -11.38 6.07
C ARG A 253 17.61 -12.74 6.74
N GLY A 254 16.50 -13.37 7.10
CA GLY A 254 16.53 -14.76 7.54
C GLY A 254 17.11 -15.66 6.46
N VAL A 255 17.80 -16.72 6.87
CA VAL A 255 18.52 -17.68 6.01
C VAL A 255 17.62 -18.30 4.94
N ASP A 256 16.31 -18.29 5.15
CA ASP A 256 15.29 -18.85 4.25
C ASP A 256 14.68 -17.83 3.27
N GLY A 257 15.23 -16.62 3.17
CA GLY A 257 14.66 -15.55 2.33
C GLY A 257 13.36 -14.94 2.88
N GLY A 258 13.05 -15.18 4.16
CA GLY A 258 11.93 -14.60 4.89
C GLY A 258 12.02 -13.08 5.09
N ALA A 259 10.99 -12.49 5.70
CA ALA A 259 10.98 -11.06 5.98
C ALA A 259 12.19 -10.67 6.83
N GLY A 260 12.84 -9.57 6.48
CA GLY A 260 14.06 -9.16 7.16
C GLY A 260 13.78 -8.54 8.52
N VAL A 261 14.44 -9.04 9.56
CA VAL A 261 14.37 -8.56 10.95
C VAL A 261 15.35 -7.42 11.14
N TYR A 262 14.89 -6.30 11.68
CA TYR A 262 15.77 -5.19 12.06
C TYR A 262 16.42 -5.48 13.41
N VAL A 263 17.75 -5.38 13.47
CA VAL A 263 18.51 -5.56 14.70
C VAL A 263 19.33 -4.30 14.96
N ILE A 264 19.21 -3.78 16.18
CA ILE A 264 20.03 -2.66 16.68
C ILE A 264 21.23 -3.29 17.40
N PRO A 265 22.48 -3.08 16.94
CA PRO A 265 23.65 -3.58 17.64
C PRO A 265 23.88 -2.82 18.95
N GLU A 266 24.00 -3.51 20.08
CA GLU A 266 24.09 -2.87 21.42
C GLU A 266 25.34 -1.98 21.62
N ASP A 267 26.42 -2.23 20.88
CA ASP A 267 27.70 -1.51 21.03
C ASP A 267 28.03 -0.59 19.84
N GLY A 268 27.11 -0.38 18.90
CA GLY A 268 27.41 0.28 17.62
C GLY A 268 28.36 -0.52 16.70
N SER A 269 28.84 -1.68 17.15
CA SER A 269 29.61 -2.62 16.33
C SER A 269 28.69 -3.37 15.37
N PRO A 270 29.05 -3.57 14.09
CA PRO A 270 28.26 -4.35 13.15
C PRO A 270 27.94 -5.74 13.71
N VAL A 271 26.68 -6.17 13.62
CA VAL A 271 26.24 -7.50 14.04
C VAL A 271 27.08 -8.55 13.31
N ARG A 272 27.80 -9.40 14.06
CA ARG A 272 28.64 -10.46 13.48
C ARG A 272 27.75 -11.44 12.71
N GLY A 273 28.05 -11.62 11.42
CA GLY A 273 27.34 -12.57 10.53
C GLY A 273 26.49 -11.94 9.42
N VAL A 274 26.57 -10.61 9.21
CA VAL A 274 25.84 -9.92 8.14
C VAL A 274 26.51 -10.18 6.77
N SER A 275 25.86 -10.97 5.93
CA SER A 275 26.19 -11.20 4.53
C SER A 275 25.79 -9.99 3.63
N GLY A 276 26.19 -8.77 4.01
CA GLY A 276 25.79 -7.55 3.29
C GLY A 276 26.67 -6.31 3.56
N GLY A 277 27.39 -6.27 4.70
CA GLY A 277 28.42 -5.25 4.94
C GLY A 277 29.58 -5.39 3.94
N THR A 278 29.97 -6.64 3.66
CA THR A 278 30.98 -6.99 2.66
C THR A 278 30.53 -6.67 1.24
N ASP A 279 29.27 -6.93 0.87
CA ASP A 279 28.76 -6.62 -0.49
C ASP A 279 28.81 -5.12 -0.81
N ARG A 280 28.41 -4.28 0.16
CA ARG A 280 28.51 -2.82 0.03
C ARG A 280 29.96 -2.38 -0.06
N LEU A 281 30.85 -2.98 0.73
CA LEU A 281 32.28 -2.70 0.69
C LEU A 281 32.90 -3.08 -0.67
N CYS A 282 32.66 -4.29 -1.18
CA CYS A 282 33.15 -4.76 -2.49
C CYS A 282 32.77 -3.77 -3.60
N ARG A 283 31.49 -3.36 -3.65
CA ARG A 283 31.02 -2.38 -4.64
C ARG A 283 31.75 -1.04 -4.52
N LEU A 284 31.90 -0.52 -3.30
CA LEU A 284 32.58 0.77 -3.09
C LEU A 284 34.08 0.70 -3.36
N LEU A 285 34.73 -0.43 -3.07
CA LEU A 285 36.13 -0.67 -3.45
C LEU A 285 36.27 -0.71 -4.98
N GLY A 286 35.36 -1.33 -5.72
CA GLY A 286 35.37 -1.32 -7.19
C GLY A 286 35.13 0.07 -7.80
N GLU A 287 34.33 0.92 -7.14
CA GLU A 287 33.98 2.26 -7.63
C GLU A 287 35.01 3.35 -7.23
N LEU A 288 35.59 3.27 -6.04
CA LEU A 288 36.33 4.38 -5.40
C LEU A 288 37.79 4.08 -5.09
N LEU A 289 38.24 2.83 -5.11
CA LEU A 289 39.64 2.51 -4.83
C LEU A 289 40.48 2.75 -6.09
N VAL A 290 41.34 3.75 -6.03
CA VAL A 290 42.23 4.14 -7.14
C VAL A 290 43.56 3.38 -7.06
N SER A 291 44.13 3.29 -5.86
CA SER A 291 45.36 2.53 -5.62
C SER A 291 45.53 2.19 -4.15
N THR A 292 46.41 1.22 -3.89
CA THR A 292 46.78 0.76 -2.56
C THR A 292 48.29 0.77 -2.39
N ASP A 293 48.76 1.23 -1.24
CA ASP A 293 50.15 1.12 -0.79
C ASP A 293 50.17 0.60 0.66
N ALA A 294 51.34 0.25 1.19
CA ALA A 294 51.43 -0.29 2.55
C ALA A 294 52.76 0.01 3.24
N THR A 295 52.71 0.13 4.57
CA THR A 295 53.88 0.24 5.43
C THR A 295 53.64 -0.40 6.78
N GLY A 296 54.54 -1.29 7.22
CA GLY A 296 54.40 -1.99 8.50
C GLY A 296 53.04 -2.69 8.64
N ASN A 297 52.26 -2.29 9.63
CA ASN A 297 50.90 -2.76 9.90
C ASN A 297 49.79 -1.86 9.31
N LEU A 298 50.12 -0.89 8.45
CA LEU A 298 49.17 0.04 7.83
C LEU A 298 49.03 -0.24 6.33
N ALA A 299 47.79 -0.35 5.86
CA ALA A 299 47.45 -0.21 4.45
C ALA A 299 47.04 1.24 4.17
N VAL A 300 47.46 1.80 3.05
CA VAL A 300 47.13 3.15 2.60
C VAL A 300 46.33 3.04 1.31
N LEU A 301 45.08 3.48 1.35
CA LEU A 301 44.17 3.45 0.19
C LEU A 301 44.04 4.86 -0.39
N ARG A 302 44.05 4.98 -1.71
CA ARG A 302 43.77 6.23 -2.42
C ARG A 302 42.40 6.20 -3.06
N THR A 303 41.67 7.29 -2.92
CA THR A 303 40.35 7.50 -3.51
C THR A 303 40.35 8.78 -4.34
N PRO A 304 39.30 9.05 -5.14
CA PRO A 304 39.07 10.39 -5.66
C PRO A 304 38.96 11.42 -4.52
N PRO A 305 39.21 12.71 -4.79
CA PRO A 305 39.05 13.78 -3.82
C PRO A 305 37.64 13.81 -3.21
N GLY A 306 37.54 13.95 -1.89
CA GLY A 306 36.29 13.98 -1.14
C GLY A 306 35.60 12.63 -0.91
N ALA A 307 36.21 11.50 -1.29
CA ALA A 307 35.60 10.17 -1.18
C ALA A 307 36.16 9.30 -0.04
N ALA A 308 37.26 9.71 0.60
CA ALA A 308 37.97 8.89 1.57
C ALA A 308 37.12 8.57 2.81
N ASP A 309 36.45 9.56 3.40
CA ASP A 309 35.55 9.36 4.56
C ASP A 309 34.43 8.37 4.27
N TYR A 310 33.89 8.40 3.05
CA TYR A 310 32.78 7.54 2.66
C TYR A 310 33.19 6.07 2.52
N LEU A 311 34.36 5.81 1.91
CA LEU A 311 34.92 4.46 1.80
C LEU A 311 35.42 3.95 3.17
N ALA A 312 36.04 4.80 3.99
CA ALA A 312 36.49 4.44 5.33
C ALA A 312 35.32 4.00 6.23
N SER A 313 34.21 4.74 6.20
CA SER A 313 33.00 4.33 6.92
C SER A 313 32.47 2.97 6.45
N ALA A 314 32.62 2.63 5.16
CA ALA A 314 32.24 1.31 4.67
C ALA A 314 33.16 0.19 5.20
N ILE A 315 34.47 0.45 5.28
CA ILE A 315 35.46 -0.50 5.85
C ILE A 315 35.17 -0.74 7.33
N ASP A 316 34.93 0.32 8.11
CA ASP A 316 34.62 0.19 9.54
C ASP A 316 33.31 -0.59 9.76
N ARG A 317 32.27 -0.30 8.95
CA ARG A 317 30.98 -1.00 9.00
C ARG A 317 31.04 -2.46 8.53
N ALA A 318 32.04 -2.83 7.72
CA ALA A 318 32.23 -4.21 7.31
C ALA A 318 32.78 -5.10 8.44
N ALA A 319 33.28 -4.50 9.53
CA ALA A 319 33.81 -5.19 10.72
C ALA A 319 34.76 -6.35 10.37
N LEU A 320 35.65 -6.13 9.42
CA LEU A 320 36.62 -7.14 9.00
C LEU A 320 37.50 -7.52 10.21
N PRO A 321 37.59 -8.82 10.57
CA PRO A 321 38.23 -9.25 11.82
C PRO A 321 39.73 -8.90 11.88
N TYR A 322 40.34 -8.75 10.71
CA TYR A 322 41.74 -8.41 10.52
C TYR A 322 42.01 -6.89 10.44
N VAL A 323 40.99 -6.04 10.57
CA VAL A 323 41.12 -4.58 10.65
C VAL A 323 40.95 -4.12 12.10
N VAL A 324 41.79 -3.18 12.54
CA VAL A 324 41.72 -2.53 13.86
C VAL A 324 40.91 -1.24 13.79
N GLY A 325 41.06 -0.47 12.73
CA GLY A 325 40.31 0.76 12.48
C GLY A 325 40.86 1.55 11.29
N THR A 326 40.16 2.60 10.90
CA THR A 326 40.54 3.49 9.80
C THR A 326 40.72 4.95 10.23
N ILE A 327 41.55 5.69 9.49
CA ILE A 327 41.67 7.15 9.56
C ILE A 327 41.58 7.68 8.14
N ALA A 328 40.56 8.48 7.85
CA ALA A 328 40.35 9.09 6.55
C ALA A 328 40.83 10.55 6.52
N GLY A 329 41.45 10.92 5.39
CA GLY A 329 41.65 12.29 4.95
C GLY A 329 40.65 12.65 3.86
N ASP A 330 41.07 13.45 2.87
CA ASP A 330 40.22 13.83 1.75
C ASP A 330 40.22 12.79 0.62
N ASP A 331 41.40 12.31 0.22
CA ASP A 331 41.64 11.38 -0.88
C ASP A 331 42.45 10.14 -0.47
N THR A 332 42.73 10.01 0.82
CA THR A 332 43.65 9.01 1.38
C THR A 332 43.08 8.42 2.67
N ILE A 333 43.14 7.10 2.82
CA ILE A 333 42.69 6.37 4.01
C ILE A 333 43.86 5.53 4.55
N PHE A 334 44.13 5.65 5.84
CA PHE A 334 45.01 4.73 6.56
C PHE A 334 44.16 3.65 7.24
N VAL A 335 44.44 2.38 6.96
CA VAL A 335 43.76 1.23 7.55
C VAL A 335 44.77 0.45 8.38
N ALA A 336 44.51 0.31 9.68
CA ALA A 336 45.37 -0.45 10.58
C ALA A 336 45.01 -1.93 10.56
N ALA A 337 45.98 -2.77 10.18
CA ALA A 337 45.88 -4.22 10.23
C ALA A 337 46.04 -4.72 11.68
N ARG A 338 45.31 -5.78 12.01
CA ARG A 338 45.44 -6.49 13.28
C ARG A 338 46.55 -7.51 13.16
N GLU A 339 47.51 -7.47 14.10
CA GLU A 339 48.58 -8.46 14.17
C GLU A 339 48.00 -9.89 14.25
N PRO A 340 48.59 -10.87 13.54
CA PRO A 340 49.89 -10.82 12.85
C PRO A 340 49.84 -10.34 11.38
N MET A 341 48.71 -9.86 10.88
CA MET A 341 48.58 -9.45 9.48
C MET A 341 49.37 -8.17 9.19
N THR A 342 50.13 -8.17 8.10
CA THR A 342 50.87 -6.98 7.64
C THR A 342 49.98 -6.03 6.86
N GLY A 343 50.37 -4.75 6.77
CA GLY A 343 49.66 -3.77 5.94
C GLY A 343 49.64 -4.16 4.45
N ALA A 344 50.68 -4.84 3.97
CA ALA A 344 50.75 -5.31 2.59
C ALA A 344 49.76 -6.45 2.30
N GLU A 345 49.63 -7.39 3.23
CA GLU A 345 48.61 -8.45 3.15
C GLU A 345 47.20 -7.88 3.24
N LEU A 346 46.98 -6.86 4.08
CA LEU A 346 45.71 -6.17 4.20
C LEU A 346 45.33 -5.44 2.90
N ALA A 347 46.27 -4.72 2.29
CA ALA A 347 46.07 -4.04 1.02
C ALA A 347 45.73 -5.03 -0.10
N ALA A 348 46.42 -6.18 -0.15
CA ALA A 348 46.12 -7.25 -1.10
C ALA A 348 44.70 -7.83 -0.88
N ALA A 349 44.33 -8.11 0.37
CA ALA A 349 43.00 -8.62 0.69
C ALA A 349 41.87 -7.64 0.32
N LEU A 350 42.11 -6.33 0.41
CA LEU A 350 41.14 -5.32 0.00
C LEU A 350 41.05 -5.16 -1.53
N ASN A 351 42.16 -5.34 -2.26
CA ASN A 351 42.13 -5.40 -3.73
C ASN A 351 41.42 -6.66 -4.24
N ASP A 352 41.60 -7.80 -3.57
CA ASP A 352 40.97 -9.07 -3.95
C ASP A 352 39.43 -9.06 -3.75
N LEU A 353 38.90 -8.07 -3.02
CA LEU A 353 37.47 -7.87 -2.81
C LEU A 353 36.81 -6.96 -3.86
N GLN A 354 37.58 -6.38 -4.79
CA GLN A 354 37.04 -5.70 -5.98
C GLN A 354 36.43 -6.72 -6.95
#